data_AF-A0A1M5E5A9-F1
#
_entry.id   AF-A0A1M5E5A9-F1
#
_cell.length_a   1.000
_cell.length_b   1.000
_cell.length_c   1.000
_cell.angle_alpha   90.00
_cell.angle_beta   90.00
_cell.angle_gamma   90.00
#
_symmetry.space_group_name_H-M   'P 1'
#
loop_
_entity.id
_entity.type
_entity.pdbx_description
1 polymer ?
#
loop_
_entity_poly.entity_id
_entity_poly.type
_entity_poly.pdbx_seq_one_letter_code
_entity_poly.pdbx_strand_id
1 'polypeptide(L)' 'MINDEILKSYDIIKEGGIILYPTDTVWRIGCDATNLEKVAEIF' A
#
# COMPACT_ATOMS: atom_id res chain seq x y z
N MET A 1 -15.34 -10.13 -5.84
CA MET A 1 -14.97 -10.97 -4.67
C MET A 1 -13.80 -10.30 -3.95
N ILE A 2 -13.55 -10.61 -2.67
CA ILE A 2 -12.45 -9.99 -1.89
C ILE A 2 -11.09 -10.04 -2.62
N ASN A 3 -10.86 -11.11 -3.38
CA ASN A 3 -9.64 -11.31 -4.19
C ASN A 3 -9.45 -10.22 -5.25
N ASP A 4 -10.52 -9.68 -5.84
CA ASP A 4 -10.41 -8.65 -6.88
C ASP A 4 -9.92 -7.33 -6.29
N GLU A 5 -10.36 -6.98 -5.08
CA GLU A 5 -9.91 -5.76 -4.40
C GLU A 5 -8.47 -5.88 -3.89
N ILE A 6 -8.05 -7.10 -3.49
CA ILE A 6 -6.65 -7.37 -3.15
C ILE A 6 -5.76 -7.22 -4.40
N LEU A 7 -6.19 -7.75 -5.55
CA LEU A 7 -5.43 -7.63 -6.79
C LEU A 7 -5.32 -6.17 -7.25
N LYS A 8 -6.41 -5.39 -7.17
CA LYS A 8 -6.36 -3.94 -7.43
C LYS A 8 -5.39 -3.22 -6.50
N SER A 9 -5.41 -3.55 -5.21
CA SER A 9 -4.50 -2.94 -4.23
C SER A 9 -3.04 -3.28 -4.52
N TYR A 10 -2.78 -4.51 -4.98
CA TYR A 10 -1.46 -4.93 -5.43
C TYR A 10 -0.98 -4.15 -6.66
N ASP A 11 -1.84 -3.98 -7.67
CA ASP A 11 -1.51 -3.22 -8.87
C ASP A 11 -1.19 -1.75 -8.53
N ILE A 12 -1.95 -1.14 -7.61
CA ILE A 12 -1.69 0.22 -7.11
C ILE A 12 -0.30 0.31 -6.47
N ILE A 13 0.06 -0.61 -5.57
CA ILE A 13 1.38 -0.61 -4.92
C ILE A 13 2.49 -0.78 -5.96
N LYS A 14 2.29 -1.69 -6.92
CA LYS A 14 3.26 -1.99 -7.98
C LYS A 14 3.51 -0.80 -8.91
N GLU A 15 2.49 0.02 -9.15
CA GLU A 15 2.60 1.28 -9.91
C GLU A 15 3.23 2.43 -9.11
N GLY A 16 3.67 2.16 -7.88
CA GLY A 16 4.27 3.16 -6.98
C GLY A 16 3.23 3.97 -6.20
N GLY A 17 1.99 3.47 -6.13
CA GLY A 17 0.94 4.06 -5.31
C GLY A 17 1.14 3.78 -3.82
N ILE A 18 0.42 4.57 -3.01
CA ILE A 18 0.37 4.45 -1.56
C ILE A 18 -1.05 4.01 -1.19
N ILE A 19 -1.18 3.07 -0.27
CA ILE A 19 -2.47 2.56 0.20
C ILE A 19 -2.66 2.78 1.69
N LEU A 20 -3.92 2.96 2.10
CA LEU A 20 -4.37 2.95 3.49
C LEU A 20 -5.09 1.64 3.76
N TYR A 21 -4.70 0.90 4.79
CA TYR A 21 -5.30 -0.38 5.14
C TYR A 21 -5.46 -0.55 6.65
N PRO A 22 -6.51 -1.25 7.13
CA PRO A 22 -6.70 -1.51 8.54
C PRO A 22 -5.76 -2.62 9.02
N THR A 23 -5.32 -2.54 10.27
CA THR A 23 -4.75 -3.67 11.01
C THR A 23 -5.58 -3.97 12.26
N ASP A 24 -5.15 -4.97 13.01
CA ASP A 24 -5.66 -5.30 14.34
C ASP A 24 -5.58 -4.14 15.35
N THR A 25 -4.57 -3.28 15.25
CA THR A 25 -4.32 -2.19 16.21
C THR A 25 -4.66 -0.80 15.70
N VAL A 26 -4.28 -0.46 14.46
CA VAL A 26 -4.41 0.90 13.91
C VAL A 26 -4.55 0.85 12.39
N TRP A 27 -4.93 1.97 11.79
CA TRP A 27 -4.81 2.15 10.35
C TRP A 27 -3.34 2.35 9.98
N ARG A 28 -2.92 1.75 8.86
CA ARG A 28 -1.56 1.88 8.32
C ARG A 28 -1.57 2.43 6.92
N ILE A 29 -0.57 3.25 6.62
CA ILE A 29 -0.24 3.70 5.27
C ILE A 29 0.94 2.86 4.79
N GLY A 30 0.93 2.41 3.53
CA GLY A 30 2.01 1.59 2.97
C GLY A 30 2.24 1.79 1.48
N CYS A 31 3.47 1.52 1.05
CA CYS A 31 3.94 1.53 -0.34
C CYS A 31 4.89 0.34 -0.58
N ASP A 32 5.48 0.26 -1.77
CA ASP A 32 6.61 -0.64 -2.02
C ASP A 32 7.80 -0.26 -1.12
N ALA A 33 8.20 -1.17 -0.23
CA ALA A 33 9.29 -0.97 0.71
C ALA A 33 10.68 -0.89 0.06
N THR A 34 10.81 -1.31 -1.20
CA THR A 34 12.05 -1.18 -1.98
C THR A 34 12.17 0.17 -2.69
N ASN A 35 11.07 0.92 -2.81
CA ASN A 35 11.05 2.25 -3.40
C ASN A 35 11.34 3.32 -2.35
N LEU A 36 12.62 3.69 -2.22
CA LEU A 36 13.08 4.68 -1.23
C LEU A 36 12.42 6.05 -1.37
N GLU A 37 12.07 6.47 -2.59
CA GLU A 37 11.38 7.74 -2.84
C GLU A 37 9.97 7.73 -2.23
N LYS A 38 9.23 6.63 -2.42
CA LYS A 38 7.88 6.48 -1.86
C LYS A 38 7.87 6.28 -0.36
N VAL A 39 8.88 5.59 0.16
CA VAL A 39 9.09 5.51 1.61
C VAL A 39 9.28 6.91 2.19
N ALA A 40 10.14 7.74 1.57
CA ALA A 40 10.36 9.12 2.01
C ALA A 40 9.11 10.02 1.89
N GLU A 41 8.16 9.72 1.00
CA GLU A 41 6.89 10.46 0.88
C GLU A 41 5.94 10.20 2.07
N ILE A 42 6.07 9.05 2.75
CA ILE A 42 5.23 8.67 3.90
C ILE A 42 5.83 9.17 5.24
N PHE A 43 7.14 9.41 5.30
CA PHE A 43 7.88 9.84 6.51
C PHE A 43 8.03 11.36 6.60
#